data_AF-A0A1I3QPH6-F1
#
_entry.id   AF-A0A1I3QPH6-F1
#
_cell.length_a   1.000
_cell.length_b   1.000
_cell.length_c   1.000
_cell.angle_alpha   90.00
_cell.angle_beta   90.00
_cell.angle_gamma   90.00
#
_symmetry.space_group_name_H-M   'P 1'
#
loop_
_entity.id
_entity.type
_entity.pdbx_description
1 polymer ?
#
loop_
_entity_poly.entity_id
_entity_poly.type
_entity_poly.pdbx_seq_one_letter_code
_entity_poly.pdbx_strand_id
1 'polypeptide(L)'
;MKAILFSLAMLGSHSLIPVSDRVPALKVEALCQSTSETDTAMGLALAQSFSDCMRDETSAQQQLVTLWSSTKPAVRESCEGEATSGGIESYVDLLTCIQMADAANTLASAPPLRGASKKRNKQ
;
A
#
# COMPACT_ATOMS: atom_id res chain seq x y z
N MET A 1 -38.15 -24.15 35.09
CA MET A 1 -38.34 -22.92 34.28
C MET A 1 -37.06 -22.71 33.48
N LYS A 2 -37.16 -22.61 32.15
CA LYS A 2 -36.01 -22.64 31.22
C LYS A 2 -35.24 -21.32 31.24
N ALA A 3 -33.92 -21.38 31.35
CA ALA A 3 -33.03 -20.23 31.14
C ALA A 3 -32.84 -20.01 29.63
N ILE A 4 -33.10 -18.79 29.15
CA ILE A 4 -32.90 -18.40 27.75
C ILE A 4 -31.56 -17.67 27.69
N LEU A 5 -30.57 -18.28 27.03
CA LEU A 5 -29.30 -17.66 26.71
C LEU A 5 -29.47 -16.87 25.40
N PHE A 6 -29.36 -15.54 25.46
CA PHE A 6 -29.32 -14.68 24.28
C PHE A 6 -27.87 -14.60 23.78
N SER A 7 -27.54 -15.35 22.73
CA SER A 7 -26.27 -15.20 22.00
C SER A 7 -26.39 -14.04 21.01
N LEU A 8 -25.73 -12.92 21.31
CA LEU A 8 -25.64 -11.77 20.41
C LEU A 8 -24.51 -12.02 19.40
N ALA A 9 -24.84 -12.58 18.23
CA ALA A 9 -23.91 -12.72 17.12
C ALA A 9 -23.70 -11.34 16.46
N MET A 10 -22.56 -10.70 16.73
CA MET A 10 -22.11 -9.51 15.98
C MET A 10 -21.67 -9.95 14.57
N LEU A 11 -22.60 -9.93 13.61
CA LEU A 11 -22.26 -9.96 12.19
C LEU A 11 -21.66 -8.60 11.83
N GLY A 12 -20.33 -8.48 11.92
CA GLY A 12 -19.60 -7.35 11.36
C GLY A 12 -19.92 -7.23 9.86
N SER A 13 -20.58 -6.15 9.49
CA SER A 13 -20.86 -5.82 8.09
C SER A 13 -19.58 -5.25 7.51
N HIS A 14 -18.78 -6.09 6.85
CA HIS A 14 -17.65 -5.66 6.05
C HIS A 14 -18.27 -4.90 4.87
N SER A 15 -18.19 -3.57 4.90
CA SER A 15 -18.66 -2.77 3.78
C SER A 15 -17.76 -3.08 2.60
N LEU A 16 -18.25 -3.89 1.67
CA LEU A 16 -17.60 -4.11 0.38
C LEU A 16 -17.81 -2.82 -0.43
N ILE A 17 -16.94 -1.84 -0.23
CA ILE A 17 -16.88 -0.69 -1.13
C ILE A 17 -16.30 -1.24 -2.43
N PRO A 18 -17.06 -1.27 -3.54
CA PRO A 18 -16.51 -1.74 -4.79
C PRO A 18 -15.35 -0.81 -5.17
N VAL A 19 -14.16 -1.39 -5.33
CA VAL A 19 -13.01 -0.65 -5.86
C VAL A 19 -13.36 -0.09 -7.22
N SER A 20 -13.08 1.20 -7.41
CA SER A 20 -13.31 1.89 -8.66
C SER A 20 -12.44 1.29 -9.78
N ASP A 21 -13.01 1.14 -10.97
CA ASP A 21 -12.23 0.85 -12.20
C ASP A 21 -11.30 2.00 -12.61
N ARG A 22 -11.34 3.12 -11.89
CA ARG A 22 -10.46 4.28 -12.07
C ARG A 22 -9.49 4.40 -10.90
N VAL A 23 -8.30 4.91 -11.20
CA VAL A 23 -7.32 5.30 -10.17
C VAL A 23 -8.00 6.26 -9.18
N PRO A 24 -7.83 6.08 -7.85
CA PRO A 24 -8.42 6.95 -6.85
C PRO A 24 -7.90 8.38 -6.98
N ALA A 25 -8.72 9.36 -6.60
CA ALA A 25 -8.31 10.76 -6.59
C ALA A 25 -7.67 11.10 -5.23
N LEU A 26 -6.37 10.84 -5.12
CA LEU A 26 -5.61 11.07 -3.90
C LEU A 26 -5.25 12.56 -3.72
N LYS A 27 -5.37 13.05 -2.49
CA LYS A 27 -5.06 14.44 -2.09
C LYS A 27 -3.59 14.61 -1.67
N VAL A 28 -2.70 14.62 -2.65
CA VAL A 28 -1.24 14.61 -2.42
C VAL A 28 -0.66 15.97 -2.01
N GLU A 29 -1.38 17.07 -2.21
CA GLU A 29 -0.88 18.41 -1.86
C GLU A 29 -0.63 18.55 -0.36
N ALA A 30 -1.52 17.99 0.46
CA ALA A 30 -1.39 18.00 1.92
C ALA A 30 -0.18 17.18 2.40
N LEU A 31 0.05 16.02 1.77
CA LEU A 31 1.24 15.21 1.96
C LEU A 31 2.49 16.03 1.64
N CYS A 32 2.57 16.59 0.43
CA CYS A 32 3.76 17.31 -0.02
C CYS A 32 4.08 18.55 0.79
N GLN A 33 3.06 19.27 1.26
CA GLN A 33 3.24 20.39 2.17
C GLN A 33 3.79 19.90 3.52
N SER A 34 3.16 18.88 4.11
CA SER A 34 3.59 18.31 5.39
C SER A 34 5.02 17.79 5.34
N THR A 35 5.41 17.09 4.27
CA THR A 35 6.78 16.57 4.10
C THR A 35 7.79 17.71 4.01
N SER A 36 7.52 18.74 3.19
CA SER A 36 8.45 19.85 3.00
C SER A 36 8.64 20.67 4.30
N GLU A 37 7.56 20.91 5.04
CA GLU A 37 7.60 21.58 6.34
C GLU A 37 8.36 20.75 7.38
N THR A 38 8.10 19.44 7.44
CA THR A 38 8.77 18.52 8.36
C THR A 38 10.26 18.43 8.09
N ASP A 39 10.65 18.22 6.84
CA ASP A 39 12.06 18.09 6.44
C ASP A 39 12.84 19.38 6.73
N THR A 40 12.21 20.54 6.48
CA THR A 40 12.76 21.86 6.79
C THR A 40 12.93 22.03 8.29
N ALA A 41 11.90 21.71 9.08
CA ALA A 41 11.94 21.81 10.54
C ALA A 41 13.00 20.88 11.17
N MET A 42 13.25 19.74 10.53
CA MET A 42 14.28 18.78 10.94
C MET A 42 15.70 19.14 10.45
N GLY A 43 15.83 20.14 9.56
CA GLY A 43 17.11 20.55 8.99
C GLY A 43 17.77 19.44 8.17
N LEU A 44 16.98 18.62 7.46
CA LEU A 44 17.52 17.51 6.66
C LEU A 44 18.42 18.04 5.54
N ALA A 45 19.59 17.42 5.38
CA ALA A 45 20.52 17.78 4.31
C ALA A 45 19.95 17.53 2.90
N LEU A 46 18.98 16.62 2.79
CA LEU A 46 18.25 16.26 1.58
C LEU A 46 16.74 16.47 1.81
N ALA A 47 16.36 17.67 2.24
CA ALA A 47 14.96 18.02 2.42
C ALA A 47 14.20 17.95 1.08
N GLN A 48 13.05 17.28 1.09
CA GLN A 48 12.18 17.23 -0.07
C GLN A 48 11.46 18.57 -0.24
N SER A 49 11.60 19.17 -1.43
CA SER A 49 10.82 20.36 -1.78
C SER A 49 9.39 19.97 -2.10
N PHE A 50 8.44 20.87 -1.87
CA PHE A 50 7.05 20.70 -2.32
C PHE A 50 6.96 20.36 -3.81
N SER A 51 7.75 21.04 -4.65
CA SER A 51 7.76 20.80 -6.11
C SER A 51 8.30 19.42 -6.50
N ASP A 52 9.33 18.93 -5.81
CA ASP A 52 9.87 17.60 -6.07
C ASP A 52 8.87 16.53 -5.65
N CYS A 53 8.24 16.69 -4.49
CA CYS A 53 7.16 15.81 -4.05
C CYS A 53 6.02 15.75 -5.08
N MET A 54 5.50 16.91 -5.50
CA MET A 54 4.39 16.98 -6.46
C MET A 54 4.76 16.34 -7.81
N ARG A 55 6.02 16.48 -8.26
CA ARG A 55 6.52 15.82 -9.46
C ARG A 55 6.47 14.30 -9.30
N ASP A 56 6.96 13.80 -8.18
CA ASP A 56 7.07 12.35 -7.94
C ASP A 56 5.67 11.72 -7.81
N GLU A 57 4.75 12.39 -7.10
CA GLU A 57 3.34 12.00 -6.98
C GLU A 57 2.61 12.01 -8.32
N THR A 58 2.82 13.05 -9.14
CA THR A 58 2.23 13.14 -10.49
C THR A 58 2.76 12.03 -11.41
N SER A 59 4.06 11.75 -11.34
CA SER A 59 4.69 10.67 -12.10
C SER A 59 4.13 9.30 -11.69
N ALA A 60 3.95 9.08 -10.39
CA ALA A 60 3.35 7.85 -9.88
C ALA A 60 1.90 7.70 -10.32
N GLN A 61 1.10 8.77 -10.30
CA GLN A 61 -0.26 8.77 -10.81
C GLN A 61 -0.34 8.37 -12.28
N GLN A 62 0.56 8.90 -13.13
CA GLN A 62 0.62 8.56 -14.55
C GLN A 62 0.95 7.08 -14.78
N GLN A 63 1.86 6.51 -13.97
CA GLN A 63 2.17 5.08 -14.02
C GLN A 63 0.98 4.23 -13.57
N LEU A 64 0.29 4.64 -12.50
CA LEU A 64 -0.92 3.98 -12.02
C LEU A 64 -2.00 3.93 -13.10
N VAL A 65 -2.25 5.03 -13.83
CA VAL A 65 -3.21 5.04 -14.94
C VAL A 65 -2.92 3.95 -15.98
N THR A 66 -1.65 3.64 -16.21
CA THR A 66 -1.23 2.63 -17.19
C THR A 66 -1.50 1.20 -16.72
N LEU A 67 -1.33 0.90 -15.43
CA LEU A 67 -1.41 -0.46 -14.89
C LEU A 67 -2.69 -0.76 -14.09
N TRP A 68 -3.52 0.26 -13.79
CA TRP A 68 -4.68 0.10 -12.91
C TRP A 68 -5.63 -0.98 -13.40
N SER A 69 -6.02 -0.90 -14.67
CA SER A 69 -6.99 -1.82 -15.28
C SER A 69 -6.50 -3.28 -15.34
N SER A 70 -5.19 -3.50 -15.44
CA SER A 70 -4.58 -4.84 -15.46
C SER A 70 -4.28 -5.38 -14.06
N THR A 71 -4.23 -4.52 -13.04
CA THR A 71 -4.04 -4.90 -11.64
C THR A 71 -5.27 -5.67 -11.14
N LYS A 72 -5.09 -6.75 -10.37
CA LYS A 72 -6.21 -7.52 -9.82
C LYS A 72 -7.03 -6.66 -8.85
N PRO A 73 -8.38 -6.71 -8.85
CA PRO A 73 -9.21 -5.88 -7.98
C PRO A 73 -8.85 -5.97 -6.48
N ALA A 74 -8.57 -7.17 -5.98
CA ALA A 74 -8.17 -7.36 -4.58
C ALA A 74 -6.82 -6.69 -4.23
N VAL A 75 -5.90 -6.58 -5.20
CA VAL A 75 -4.63 -5.85 -5.00
C VAL A 75 -4.90 -4.34 -4.99
N ARG A 76 -5.76 -3.85 -5.88
CA ARG A 76 -6.18 -2.44 -5.88
C ARG A 76 -6.82 -2.06 -4.54
N GLU A 77 -7.73 -2.89 -4.03
CA GLU A 77 -8.41 -2.68 -2.74
C GLU A 77 -7.40 -2.59 -1.58
N SER A 78 -6.52 -3.58 -1.48
CA SER A 78 -5.51 -3.65 -0.41
C SER A 78 -4.57 -2.44 -0.48
N CYS A 79 -4.04 -2.14 -1.67
CA CYS A 79 -3.07 -1.08 -1.84
C CYS A 79 -3.67 0.33 -1.72
N GLU A 80 -4.91 0.54 -2.14
CA GLU A 80 -5.63 1.80 -1.90
C GLU A 80 -5.87 2.02 -0.40
N GLY A 81 -6.24 0.96 0.33
CA GLY A 81 -6.38 1.00 1.79
C GLY A 81 -5.06 1.33 2.49
N GLU A 82 -3.94 0.78 2.03
CA GLU A 82 -2.61 1.11 2.56
C GLU A 82 -2.20 2.56 2.23
N ALA A 83 -2.35 2.99 0.98
CA ALA A 83 -1.93 4.29 0.49
C ALA A 83 -2.76 5.48 0.99
N THR A 84 -3.89 5.21 1.66
CA THR A 84 -4.76 6.21 2.28
C THR A 84 -4.77 6.11 3.81
N SER A 85 -4.06 5.13 4.37
CA SER A 85 -3.99 4.90 5.81
C SER A 85 -3.26 6.04 6.51
N GLY A 86 -3.70 6.39 7.72
CA GLY A 86 -3.07 7.46 8.50
C GLY A 86 -3.44 8.88 8.08
N GLY A 87 -4.37 9.06 7.14
CA GLY A 87 -4.88 10.37 6.73
C GLY A 87 -3.95 11.16 5.81
N ILE A 88 -2.90 10.50 5.32
CA ILE A 88 -1.97 11.03 4.32
C ILE A 88 -2.09 10.12 3.11
N GLU A 89 -2.25 10.71 1.92
CA GLU A 89 -2.55 9.98 0.69
C GLU A 89 -1.38 10.12 -0.29
N SER A 90 -0.86 9.02 -0.82
CA SER A 90 0.28 9.00 -1.76
C SER A 90 0.05 8.07 -2.95
N TYR A 91 0.22 8.57 -4.17
CA TYR A 91 0.30 7.75 -5.38
C TYR A 91 1.60 6.96 -5.44
N VAL A 92 2.70 7.48 -4.87
CA VAL A 92 3.97 6.75 -4.77
C VAL A 92 3.79 5.49 -3.94
N ASP A 93 3.12 5.59 -2.78
CA ASP A 93 2.85 4.43 -1.92
C ASP A 93 1.90 3.43 -2.61
N LEU A 94 0.83 3.93 -3.26
CA LEU A 94 -0.11 3.09 -4.01
C LEU A 94 0.59 2.32 -5.14
N LEU A 95 1.42 3.01 -5.92
CA LEU A 95 2.20 2.40 -7.00
C LEU A 95 3.17 1.36 -6.45
N THR A 96 3.88 1.71 -5.37
CA THR A 96 4.86 0.83 -4.73
C THR A 96 4.20 -0.43 -4.20
N CYS A 97 3.06 -0.33 -3.52
CA CYS A 97 2.31 -1.49 -3.05
C CYS A 97 1.93 -2.43 -4.19
N ILE A 98 1.40 -1.90 -5.31
CA ILE A 98 1.02 -2.73 -6.46
C ILE A 98 2.24 -3.44 -7.05
N GLN A 99 3.36 -2.73 -7.22
CA GLN A 99 4.61 -3.29 -7.73
C GLN A 99 5.17 -4.38 -6.79
N MET A 100 5.08 -4.17 -5.47
CA MET A 100 5.49 -5.15 -4.47
C MET A 100 4.59 -6.39 -4.48
N ALA A 101 3.28 -6.23 -4.64
CA ALA A 101 2.34 -7.34 -4.73
C ALA A 101 2.63 -8.19 -5.98
N ASP A 102 2.95 -7.56 -7.12
CA ASP A 102 3.34 -8.27 -8.34
C ASP A 102 4.69 -9.00 -8.20
N ALA A 103 5.68 -8.35 -7.58
CA ALA A 103 6.96 -8.96 -7.28
C ALA A 103 6.79 -10.18 -6.34
N ALA A 104 5.96 -10.08 -5.30
CA ALA A 104 5.68 -11.18 -4.38
C ALA A 104 5.02 -12.36 -5.09
N ASN A 105 4.08 -12.13 -6.01
CA ASN A 105 3.47 -13.18 -6.83
C ASN A 105 4.50 -13.89 -7.73
N THR A 106 5.42 -13.13 -8.30
CA THR A 106 6.52 -13.66 -9.12
C THR A 106 7.46 -14.52 -8.29
N LEU A 107 7.84 -14.06 -7.10
CA LEU A 107 8.73 -14.78 -6.17
C LEU A 107 8.08 -16.04 -5.58
N ALA A 108 6.78 -16.00 -5.28
CA ALA A 108 6.03 -17.18 -4.83
C ALA A 108 5.99 -18.31 -5.87
N SER A 109 6.15 -17.96 -7.15
CA SER A 109 6.23 -18.92 -8.25
C SER A 109 7.65 -19.47 -8.47
N ALA A 110 8.66 -18.97 -7.75
CA ALA A 110 10.04 -19.41 -7.89
C ALA A 110 10.28 -20.76 -7.18
N PRO A 111 11.21 -21.60 -7.68
CA PRO A 111 11.61 -22.81 -6.97
C PRO A 111 12.11 -22.49 -5.55
N PRO A 112 11.85 -23.37 -4.56
CA PRO A 112 12.27 -23.13 -3.19
C PRO A 112 13.79 -22.94 -3.11
N LEU A 113 14.20 -21.89 -2.39
CA LEU A 113 15.61 -21.62 -2.14
C LEU A 113 16.21 -22.81 -1.38
N ARG A 114 17.17 -23.52 -1.99
CA ARG A 114 17.94 -24.56 -1.29
C ARG A 114 18.90 -23.88 -0.32
N GLY A 115 18.52 -23.83 0.95
CA GLY A 115 19.43 -23.40 2.02
C GLY A 115 20.70 -24.26 2.05
N ALA A 116 21.86 -23.63 2.19
CA ALA A 116 23.18 -24.29 2.21
C ALA A 116 23.46 -25.12 3.50
N SER A 117 22.47 -25.36 4.35
CA SER A 117 22.66 -25.99 5.65
C SER A 117 22.23 -27.46 5.64
N LYS A 118 23.11 -28.35 5.17
CA LYS A 118 22.95 -29.80 5.44
C LYS A 118 24.22 -30.53 5.89
N LYS A 119 25.33 -29.83 6.15
CA LYS A 119 26.60 -30.47 6.57
C LYS A 119 27.38 -29.72 7.67
N ARG A 120 26.71 -29.22 8.72
CA ARG A 120 27.39 -28.80 9.96
C ARG A 120 27.01 -29.70 11.14
N ASN A 121 27.42 -30.97 11.11
CA ASN A 121 27.89 -31.66 12.32
C ASN A 121 28.48 -33.03 11.96
N LYS A 122 29.81 -33.09 11.90
CA LYS A 122 30.63 -34.29 12.10
C LYS A 122 31.97 -33.81 12.65
N GLN A 123 31.99 -33.48 13.94
CA GLN A 123 33.17 -33.51 14.79
C GLN A 123 32.80 -34.25 16.06
#